data_AF-A0A081NK07-F1
#
_entry.id   AF-A0A081NK07-F1
#
_cell.length_a   1.000
_cell.length_b   1.000
_cell.length_c   1.000
_cell.angle_alpha   90.00
_cell.angle_beta   90.00
_cell.angle_gamma   90.00
#
_symmetry.space_group_name_H-M   'P 1'
#
loop_
_entity.id
_entity.type
_entity.pdbx_description
1 polymer ?
#
loop_
_entity_poly.entity_id
_entity_poly.type
_entity_poly.pdbx_seq_one_letter_code
_entity_poly.pdbx_strand_id
1 'polypeptide(L)'
;MKTLVKTLFLLLLILPGLNTQASEAVNLIREYARITYGKDLKITSSQIEQLSWAMDNPNFTPEMSADRLPSGIHREILRALSRLYSLQLLRSGSEEAYDAFILPQKDLDIAVLSQQHFNQLSELIRGLDDESYDTLSAAALISAVTMSPTARERASIVLGEKLPEDSTQFLSVTAEKATSIYPLAKEVASKYHSDGRKFTIVFLPDSHLRHMMYNEGSLNMYTRLKEGFRSGQLKLQDLNLWYAYWVDNIAGFRGHVSAKGSLYLTENTFRAMNQIKTELDRLLKDPDFNPVPSYLIERARWLKLSDYKSLSTPEIQALGALAAMMRLFTPEKGSQLLQAFRKLPGEQQKRWINHVQSQLQTTVYATPTYAPALFANTLLISNLTETVEKVLPFYLNALDTAAKARKAGELSENTPLSFRVLANDKQVRALLKSAKPMIQVDSKTGLATLK
;
A
#
# COMPACT_ATOMS: atom_id res chain seq x y z
N MET A 1 23.24 8.41 -48.54
CA MET A 1 22.69 9.76 -48.27
C MET A 1 21.17 9.82 -48.16
N LYS A 2 20.39 9.35 -49.17
CA LYS A 2 18.91 9.44 -49.15
C LYS A 2 18.22 8.71 -47.98
N THR A 3 18.81 7.62 -47.48
CA THR A 3 18.28 6.86 -46.32
C THR A 3 18.54 7.59 -45.00
N LEU A 4 19.71 8.20 -44.83
CA LEU A 4 20.09 8.93 -43.61
C LEU A 4 19.23 10.19 -43.41
N VAL A 5 18.90 10.89 -44.51
CA VAL A 5 18.05 12.09 -44.48
C VAL A 5 16.60 11.73 -44.11
N LYS A 6 16.08 10.58 -44.57
CA LYS A 6 14.73 10.12 -44.18
C LYS A 6 14.64 9.74 -42.70
N THR A 7 15.66 9.11 -42.12
CA THR A 7 15.69 8.79 -40.69
C THR A 7 15.79 10.05 -39.83
N LEU A 8 16.60 11.03 -40.26
CA LEU A 8 16.74 12.31 -39.57
C LEU A 8 15.44 13.14 -39.61
N PHE A 9 14.73 13.14 -40.75
CA PHE A 9 13.46 13.85 -40.91
C PHE A 9 12.32 13.21 -40.10
N LEU A 10 12.29 11.88 -39.98
CA LEU A 10 11.31 11.19 -39.14
C LEU A 10 11.56 11.46 -37.64
N LEU A 11 12.84 11.48 -37.21
CA LEU A 11 13.23 11.90 -35.85
C LEU A 11 12.84 13.36 -35.56
N LEU A 12 13.04 14.27 -36.52
CA LEU A 12 12.67 15.69 -36.40
C LEU A 12 11.16 15.96 -36.40
N LEU A 13 10.33 15.03 -36.88
CA LEU A 13 8.87 15.13 -36.84
C LEU A 13 8.25 14.48 -35.58
N ILE A 14 8.95 13.55 -34.94
CA ILE A 14 8.51 12.89 -33.69
C ILE A 14 8.88 13.74 -32.46
N LEU A 15 10.02 14.44 -32.50
CA LEU A 15 10.50 15.30 -31.40
C LEU A 15 9.55 16.45 -31.00
N PRO A 16 8.88 17.17 -31.93
CA PRO A 16 7.93 18.22 -31.56
C PRO A 16 6.70 17.67 -30.85
N GLY A 17 6.18 16.52 -31.28
CA GLY A 17 4.98 15.89 -30.72
C GLY A 17 5.16 15.39 -29.28
N LEU A 18 6.32 14.81 -28.97
CA LEU A 18 6.67 14.38 -27.62
C LEU A 18 6.85 15.58 -26.66
N ASN A 19 7.45 16.67 -27.15
CA ASN A 19 7.64 17.88 -26.35
C ASN A 19 6.32 18.60 -26.05
N THR A 20 5.38 18.61 -27.00
CA THR A 20 4.04 19.19 -26.78
C THR A 20 3.22 18.40 -25.78
N GLN A 21 3.24 17.06 -25.84
CA GLN A 21 2.47 16.21 -24.92
C GLN A 21 3.00 16.28 -23.48
N ALA A 22 4.33 16.29 -23.30
CA ALA A 22 4.93 16.47 -21.98
C ALA A 22 4.62 17.86 -21.39
N SER A 23 4.63 18.90 -22.22
CA SER A 23 4.24 20.26 -21.81
C SER A 23 2.77 20.35 -21.39
N GLU A 24 1.88 19.68 -22.11
CA GLU A 24 0.45 19.62 -21.80
C GLU A 24 0.18 18.91 -20.47
N ALA A 25 0.81 17.75 -20.24
CA ALA A 25 0.72 17.01 -18.98
C ALA A 25 1.14 17.85 -17.77
N VAL A 26 2.28 18.53 -17.85
CA VAL A 26 2.79 19.41 -16.80
C VAL A 26 1.82 20.56 -16.51
N ASN A 27 1.25 21.19 -17.56
CA ASN A 27 0.30 22.28 -17.40
C ASN A 27 -1.01 21.81 -16.77
N LEU A 28 -1.51 20.63 -17.14
CA LEU A 28 -2.73 20.05 -16.58
C LEU A 28 -2.57 19.77 -15.08
N ILE A 29 -1.44 19.18 -14.67
CA ILE A 29 -1.15 18.91 -13.26
C ILE A 29 -1.02 20.22 -12.46
N ARG A 30 -0.31 21.20 -13.01
CA ARG A 30 -0.12 22.51 -12.38
C ARG A 30 -1.46 23.22 -12.16
N GLU A 31 -2.32 23.22 -13.19
CA GLU A 31 -3.62 23.86 -13.12
C GLU A 31 -4.54 23.16 -12.12
N TYR A 32 -4.54 21.83 -12.11
CA TYR A 32 -5.26 21.07 -11.10
C TYR A 32 -4.78 21.37 -9.68
N ALA A 33 -3.47 21.41 -9.45
CA ALA A 33 -2.90 21.73 -8.15
C ALA A 33 -3.32 23.13 -7.69
N ARG A 34 -3.28 24.11 -8.61
CA ARG A 34 -3.71 25.49 -8.37
C ARG A 34 -5.19 25.61 -8.03
N ILE A 35 -6.07 24.98 -8.82
CA ILE A 35 -7.53 25.02 -8.59
C ILE A 35 -7.90 24.31 -7.29
N THR A 36 -7.31 23.13 -7.07
CA THR A 36 -7.70 22.27 -5.96
C THR A 36 -7.12 22.78 -4.65
N TYR A 37 -5.80 22.99 -4.58
CA TYR A 37 -5.11 23.30 -3.33
C TYR A 37 -4.77 24.79 -3.17
N GLY A 38 -4.74 25.56 -4.26
CA GLY A 38 -4.37 26.97 -4.21
C GLY A 38 -2.96 27.17 -3.66
N LYS A 39 -2.82 28.10 -2.71
CA LYS A 39 -1.55 28.40 -2.04
C LYS A 39 -1.20 27.42 -0.91
N ASP A 40 -2.14 26.55 -0.52
CA ASP A 40 -1.98 25.69 0.65
C ASP A 40 -1.08 24.48 0.37
N LEU A 41 -0.92 24.11 -0.91
CA LEU A 41 0.03 23.09 -1.35
C LEU A 41 1.29 23.75 -1.89
N LYS A 42 2.41 23.56 -1.19
CA LYS A 42 3.73 23.92 -1.69
C LYS A 42 4.24 22.81 -2.61
N ILE A 43 4.33 23.07 -3.91
CA ILE A 43 4.84 22.11 -4.89
C ILE A 43 5.78 22.81 -5.88
N THR A 44 6.93 22.20 -6.18
CA THR A 44 7.94 22.77 -7.09
C THR A 44 7.67 22.38 -8.55
N SER A 45 8.32 23.08 -9.49
CA SER A 45 8.29 22.68 -10.90
C SER A 45 8.90 21.29 -11.12
N SER A 46 10.03 20.97 -10.47
CA SER A 46 10.67 19.65 -10.60
C SER A 46 9.77 18.52 -10.12
N GLN A 47 8.99 18.77 -9.06
CA GLN A 47 7.99 17.85 -8.54
C GLN A 47 6.87 17.58 -9.56
N ILE A 48 6.33 18.63 -10.17
CA ILE A 48 5.29 18.50 -11.22
C ILE A 48 5.85 17.78 -12.46
N GLU A 49 7.07 18.13 -12.88
CA GLU A 49 7.73 17.52 -14.03
C GLU A 49 7.94 16.03 -13.83
N GLN A 50 8.46 15.59 -12.68
CA GLN A 50 8.58 14.16 -12.42
C GLN A 50 7.20 13.49 -12.34
N LEU A 51 6.21 14.11 -11.69
CA LEU A 51 4.86 13.54 -11.56
C LEU A 51 4.15 13.35 -12.91
N SER A 52 4.50 14.14 -13.93
CA SER A 52 3.97 14.00 -15.30
C SER A 52 4.22 12.62 -15.91
N TRP A 53 5.25 11.89 -15.45
CA TRP A 53 5.53 10.53 -15.91
C TRP A 53 4.37 9.56 -15.63
N ALA A 54 3.53 9.86 -14.64
CA ALA A 54 2.39 9.02 -14.28
C ALA A 54 1.20 9.16 -15.25
N MET A 55 1.18 10.15 -16.15
CA MET A 55 0.03 10.39 -17.04
C MET A 55 -0.25 9.21 -17.97
N ASP A 56 0.80 8.61 -18.52
CA ASP A 56 0.70 7.47 -19.45
C ASP A 56 0.91 6.12 -18.75
N ASN A 57 0.80 6.07 -17.41
CA ASN A 57 1.00 4.82 -16.68
C ASN A 57 -0.20 3.88 -16.91
N PRO A 58 0.00 2.69 -17.51
CA PRO A 58 -1.09 1.74 -17.72
C PRO A 58 -1.51 1.03 -16.42
N ASN A 59 -0.67 1.10 -15.38
CA ASN A 59 -0.88 0.40 -14.14
C ASN A 59 -1.61 1.28 -13.14
N PHE A 60 -2.65 0.73 -12.53
CA PHE A 60 -3.37 1.37 -11.43
C PHE A 60 -3.74 0.36 -10.37
N THR A 61 -3.87 0.85 -9.13
CA THR A 61 -4.32 0.01 -8.02
C THR A 61 -5.85 -0.01 -7.96
N PRO A 62 -6.48 -1.19 -7.79
CA PRO A 62 -7.93 -1.38 -7.86
C PRO A 62 -8.70 -0.87 -6.64
N GLU A 63 -8.01 -0.46 -5.56
CA GLU A 63 -8.70 -0.05 -4.33
C GLU A 63 -9.58 1.18 -4.54
N MET A 64 -10.88 0.94 -4.33
CA MET A 64 -12.00 1.85 -4.56
C MET A 64 -11.93 2.52 -5.93
N SER A 65 -12.35 1.75 -6.93
CA SER A 65 -12.71 2.23 -8.26
C SER A 65 -13.80 3.31 -8.17
N ALA A 66 -13.39 4.55 -7.93
CA ALA A 66 -14.10 5.65 -8.55
C ALA A 66 -13.85 5.50 -10.06
N ASP A 67 -14.93 5.55 -10.83
CA ASP A 67 -14.89 5.63 -12.29
C ASP A 67 -13.95 6.78 -12.71
N ARG A 68 -13.42 6.67 -13.94
CA ARG A 68 -12.45 7.63 -14.51
C ARG A 68 -12.75 9.06 -14.06
N LEU A 69 -11.78 9.67 -13.40
CA LEU A 69 -11.88 11.06 -12.94
C LEU A 69 -12.20 11.95 -14.16
N PRO A 70 -13.17 12.88 -14.06
CA PRO A 70 -13.57 13.75 -15.17
C PRO A 70 -12.43 14.60 -15.74
N SER A 71 -11.33 14.75 -15.00
CA SER A 71 -10.25 15.70 -15.26
C SER A 71 -9.21 15.25 -16.28
N GLY A 72 -9.26 14.01 -16.78
CA GLY A 72 -8.21 13.45 -17.65
C GLY A 72 -6.87 13.20 -16.95
N ILE A 73 -6.75 13.52 -15.65
CA ILE A 73 -5.54 13.31 -14.85
C ILE A 73 -5.50 11.88 -14.32
N HIS A 74 -4.34 11.23 -14.43
CA HIS A 74 -4.14 9.90 -13.89
C HIS A 74 -4.34 9.86 -12.36
N ARG A 75 -5.08 8.86 -11.85
CA ARG A 75 -5.49 8.81 -10.43
C ARG A 75 -4.34 8.83 -9.43
N GLU A 76 -3.19 8.25 -9.79
CA GLU A 76 -2.02 8.21 -8.91
C GLU A 76 -1.39 9.60 -8.73
N ILE A 77 -1.59 10.52 -9.68
CA ILE A 77 -1.20 11.94 -9.54
C ILE A 77 -2.00 12.57 -8.41
N LEU A 78 -3.32 12.35 -8.39
CA LEU A 78 -4.18 12.92 -7.33
C LEU A 78 -3.78 12.39 -5.95
N ARG A 79 -3.43 11.11 -5.85
CA ARG A 79 -2.93 10.50 -4.62
C ARG A 79 -1.59 11.09 -4.21
N ALA A 80 -0.64 11.27 -5.13
CA ALA A 80 0.65 11.89 -4.83
C ALA A 80 0.53 13.34 -4.33
N LEU A 81 -0.33 14.14 -4.97
CA LEU A 81 -0.60 15.51 -4.51
C LEU A 81 -1.26 15.55 -3.13
N SER A 82 -2.22 14.64 -2.88
CA SER A 82 -2.86 14.50 -1.57
C SER A 82 -1.88 14.05 -0.49
N ARG A 83 -0.98 13.10 -0.77
CA ARG A 83 0.13 12.72 0.12
C ARG A 83 0.97 13.94 0.48
N LEU A 84 1.50 14.64 -0.53
CA LEU A 84 2.33 15.83 -0.31
C LEU A 84 1.60 16.92 0.52
N TYR A 85 0.31 17.14 0.26
CA TYR A 85 -0.50 18.07 1.05
C TYR A 85 -0.65 17.61 2.50
N SER A 86 -1.02 16.34 2.73
CA SER A 86 -1.14 15.74 4.06
C SER A 86 0.18 15.76 4.83
N LEU A 87 1.32 15.51 4.18
CA LEU A 87 2.65 15.62 4.76
C LEU A 87 2.93 17.06 5.25
N GLN A 88 2.53 18.07 4.48
CA GLN A 88 2.69 19.48 4.86
C GLN A 88 1.80 19.87 6.04
N LEU A 89 0.56 19.36 6.10
CA LEU A 89 -0.31 19.53 7.27
C LEU A 89 0.30 18.90 8.53
N LEU A 90 0.79 17.65 8.42
CA LEU A 90 1.47 16.97 9.53
C LEU A 90 2.74 17.70 9.96
N ARG A 91 3.52 18.25 9.03
CA ARG A 91 4.72 19.05 9.35
C ARG A 91 4.38 20.37 10.04
N SER A 92 3.24 21.00 9.70
CA SER A 92 2.74 22.19 10.39
C SER A 92 2.36 21.87 11.83
N GLY A 93 1.51 20.85 12.01
CA GLY A 93 1.07 20.42 13.32
C GLY A 93 0.17 21.41 14.07
N SER A 94 -0.33 22.44 13.40
CA SER A 94 -1.25 23.42 13.99
C SER A 94 -2.67 22.87 14.12
N GLU A 95 -3.52 23.57 14.87
CA GLU A 95 -4.94 23.24 15.00
C GLU A 95 -5.67 23.34 13.66
N GLU A 96 -5.37 24.37 12.86
CA GLU A 96 -5.92 24.51 11.51
C GLU A 96 -5.46 23.37 10.59
N ALA A 97 -4.22 22.90 10.78
CA ALA A 97 -3.71 21.77 10.03
C ALA A 97 -4.44 20.48 10.39
N TYR A 98 -4.75 20.27 11.68
CA TYR A 98 -5.60 19.17 12.13
C TYR A 98 -7.00 19.26 11.50
N ASP A 99 -7.66 20.41 11.58
CA ASP A 99 -8.99 20.60 11.02
C ASP A 99 -9.04 20.34 9.52
N ALA A 100 -8.06 20.85 8.77
CA ALA A 100 -7.91 20.57 7.34
C ALA A 100 -7.61 19.09 7.06
N PHE A 101 -6.85 18.42 7.92
CA PHE A 101 -6.48 17.02 7.78
C PHE A 101 -7.68 16.09 7.91
N ILE A 102 -8.54 16.33 8.91
CA ILE A 102 -9.70 15.47 9.19
C ILE A 102 -10.99 15.89 8.49
N LEU A 103 -11.00 17.04 7.80
CA LEU A 103 -12.17 17.54 7.07
C LEU A 103 -12.93 16.46 6.28
N PRO A 104 -12.29 15.61 5.44
CA PRO A 104 -13.01 14.59 4.67
C PRO A 104 -13.58 13.43 5.51
N GLN A 105 -13.30 13.39 6.82
CA GLN A 105 -13.81 12.37 7.73
C GLN A 105 -15.08 12.82 8.47
N LYS A 106 -15.36 14.14 8.55
CA LYS A 106 -16.43 14.70 9.39
C LYS A 106 -17.84 14.31 8.93
N ASP A 107 -18.03 14.07 7.62
CA ASP A 107 -19.35 13.76 7.03
C ASP A 107 -19.61 12.25 6.88
N LEU A 108 -18.81 11.40 7.53
CA LEU A 108 -18.85 9.96 7.37
C LEU A 108 -19.15 9.28 8.72
N ASP A 109 -19.87 8.16 8.67
CA ASP A 109 -20.12 7.31 9.84
C ASP A 109 -18.87 6.47 10.17
N ILE A 110 -17.80 7.15 10.57
CA ILE A 110 -16.48 6.59 10.90
C ILE A 110 -15.91 7.29 12.13
N ALA A 111 -15.01 6.59 12.83
CA ALA A 111 -14.25 7.18 13.93
C ALA A 111 -13.20 8.16 13.37
N VAL A 112 -13.48 9.46 13.46
CA VAL A 112 -12.58 10.54 13.05
C VAL A 112 -11.28 10.49 13.86
N LEU A 113 -10.13 10.65 13.20
CA LEU A 113 -8.82 10.72 13.86
C LEU A 113 -8.83 11.83 14.93
N SER A 114 -8.49 11.48 16.17
CA SER A 114 -8.44 12.46 17.25
C SER A 114 -7.27 13.45 17.09
N GLN A 115 -7.42 14.65 17.66
CA GLN A 115 -6.37 15.66 17.67
C GLN A 115 -5.10 15.17 18.39
N GLN A 116 -5.26 14.40 19.46
CA GLN A 116 -4.14 13.78 20.18
C GLN A 116 -3.30 12.88 19.25
N HIS A 117 -3.96 12.03 18.47
CA HIS A 117 -3.26 11.11 17.57
C HIS A 117 -2.72 11.83 16.32
N PHE A 118 -3.40 12.86 15.84
CA PHE A 118 -2.81 13.75 14.84
C PHE A 118 -1.53 14.41 15.36
N ASN A 119 -1.51 14.90 16.59
CA ASN A 119 -0.34 15.51 17.21
C ASN A 119 0.83 14.51 17.34
N GLN A 120 0.57 13.26 17.71
CA GLN A 120 1.61 12.22 17.75
C GLN A 120 2.24 11.97 16.37
N LEU A 121 1.42 11.92 15.31
CA LEU A 121 1.92 11.78 13.94
C LEU A 121 2.68 13.03 13.47
N SER A 122 2.17 14.22 13.82
CA SER A 122 2.81 15.50 13.56
C SER A 122 4.18 15.60 14.24
N GLU A 123 4.30 15.19 15.51
CA GLU A 123 5.57 15.13 16.25
C GLU A 123 6.58 14.21 15.58
N LEU A 124 6.16 13.04 15.10
CA LEU A 124 7.01 12.15 14.31
C LEU A 124 7.55 12.86 13.07
N ILE A 125 6.68 13.52 12.27
CA ILE A 125 7.08 14.21 11.04
C ILE A 125 7.94 15.45 11.32
N ARG A 126 7.64 16.21 12.38
CA ARG A 126 8.41 17.38 12.82
C ARG A 126 9.77 17.01 13.41
N GLY A 127 9.89 15.82 13.98
CA GLY A 127 11.14 15.28 14.52
C GLY A 127 12.12 14.78 13.45
N LEU A 128 11.70 14.69 12.18
CA LEU A 128 12.59 14.34 11.07
C LEU A 128 13.54 15.50 10.73
N ASP A 129 14.79 15.15 10.41
CA ASP A 129 15.74 16.07 9.80
C ASP A 129 15.28 16.51 8.39
N ASP A 130 15.85 17.60 7.89
CA ASP A 130 15.39 18.21 6.62
C ASP A 130 15.59 17.26 5.43
N GLU A 131 16.69 16.50 5.38
CA GLU A 131 16.93 15.52 4.31
C GLU A 131 15.88 14.40 4.33
N SER A 132 15.49 13.93 5.52
CA SER A 132 14.44 12.92 5.69
C SER A 132 13.09 13.46 5.24
N TYR A 133 12.74 14.69 5.61
CA TYR A 133 11.50 15.33 5.19
C TYR A 133 11.44 15.54 3.67
N ASP A 134 12.54 15.98 3.06
CA ASP A 134 12.65 16.14 1.61
C ASP A 134 12.63 14.77 0.89
N THR A 135 13.23 13.73 1.50
CA THR A 135 13.12 12.35 1.01
C THR A 135 11.66 11.89 1.00
N LEU A 136 10.90 12.15 2.07
CA LEU A 136 9.46 11.81 2.11
C LEU A 136 8.68 12.57 1.03
N SER A 137 8.93 13.86 0.88
CA SER A 137 8.30 14.70 -0.14
C SER A 137 8.58 14.19 -1.55
N ALA A 138 9.81 13.75 -1.84
CA ALA A 138 10.17 13.12 -3.11
C ALA A 138 9.51 11.73 -3.26
N ALA A 139 9.52 10.91 -2.21
CA ALA A 139 8.96 9.57 -2.21
C ALA A 139 7.44 9.55 -2.44
N ALA A 140 6.71 10.56 -1.94
CA ALA A 140 5.29 10.75 -2.18
C ALA A 140 4.95 10.79 -3.67
N LEU A 141 5.82 11.43 -4.47
CA LEU A 141 5.67 11.57 -5.93
C LEU A 141 6.28 10.39 -6.69
N ILE A 142 7.47 9.91 -6.27
CA ILE A 142 8.10 8.72 -6.87
C ILE A 142 7.16 7.52 -6.84
N SER A 143 6.42 7.35 -5.74
CA SER A 143 5.46 6.25 -5.58
C SER A 143 4.37 6.24 -6.66
N ALA A 144 4.01 7.40 -7.24
CA ALA A 144 2.99 7.50 -8.30
C ALA A 144 3.51 7.26 -9.71
N VAL A 145 4.82 7.45 -9.95
CA VAL A 145 5.44 7.24 -11.27
C VAL A 145 5.99 5.83 -11.44
N THR A 146 5.88 5.00 -10.41
CA THR A 146 6.26 3.59 -10.40
C THR A 146 5.72 2.85 -11.62
N MET A 147 6.59 2.11 -12.31
CA MET A 147 6.26 1.36 -13.53
C MET A 147 5.70 2.18 -14.70
N SER A 148 5.72 3.52 -14.64
CA SER A 148 5.47 4.34 -15.84
C SER A 148 6.49 4.02 -16.94
N PRO A 149 6.15 4.25 -18.23
CA PRO A 149 7.08 4.02 -19.33
C PRO A 149 8.46 4.66 -19.09
N THR A 150 8.48 5.93 -18.68
CA THR A 150 9.72 6.68 -18.38
C THR A 150 10.50 6.08 -17.21
N ALA A 151 9.82 5.68 -16.12
CA ALA A 151 10.50 5.06 -14.99
C ALA A 151 11.09 3.70 -15.37
N ARG A 152 10.38 2.89 -16.15
CA ARG A 152 10.87 1.57 -16.62
C ARG A 152 12.05 1.73 -17.57
N GLU A 153 11.97 2.67 -18.52
CA GLU A 153 13.07 2.96 -19.45
C GLU A 153 14.34 3.33 -18.68
N ARG A 154 14.26 4.31 -17.77
CA ARG A 154 15.42 4.73 -16.97
C ARG A 154 15.95 3.63 -16.07
N ALA A 155 15.06 2.89 -15.40
CA ALA A 155 15.48 1.77 -14.56
C ALA A 155 16.16 0.66 -15.38
N SER A 156 15.68 0.39 -16.60
CA SER A 156 16.29 -0.63 -17.48
C SER A 156 17.71 -0.27 -17.91
N ILE A 157 17.96 1.03 -18.18
CA ILE A 157 19.29 1.54 -18.53
C ILE A 157 20.26 1.40 -17.36
N VAL A 158 19.79 1.72 -16.14
CA VAL A 158 20.63 1.77 -14.94
C VAL A 158 20.88 0.38 -14.35
N LEU A 159 19.88 -0.50 -14.34
CA LEU A 159 19.96 -1.81 -13.69
C LEU A 159 20.39 -2.93 -14.65
N GLY A 160 20.10 -2.81 -15.95
CA GLY A 160 20.46 -3.84 -16.95
C GLY A 160 19.75 -5.18 -16.78
N GLU A 161 18.73 -5.26 -15.91
CA GLU A 161 18.05 -6.49 -15.52
C GLU A 161 16.55 -6.48 -15.85
N LYS A 162 15.93 -7.66 -15.78
CA LYS A 162 14.47 -7.79 -15.90
C LYS A 162 13.79 -7.12 -14.70
N LEU A 163 13.03 -6.08 -14.97
CA LEU A 163 12.32 -5.30 -13.95
C LEU A 163 11.08 -6.04 -13.41
N PRO A 164 10.73 -5.86 -12.12
CA PRO A 164 9.50 -6.42 -11.55
C PRO A 164 8.23 -5.87 -12.23
N GLU A 165 7.17 -6.69 -12.21
CA GLU A 165 5.82 -6.31 -12.68
C GLU A 165 4.87 -5.91 -11.54
N ASP A 166 5.36 -5.94 -10.30
CA ASP A 166 4.69 -5.40 -9.13
C ASP A 166 5.30 -4.04 -8.76
N SER A 167 4.45 -3.05 -8.49
CA SER A 167 4.87 -1.68 -8.22
C SER A 167 5.78 -1.59 -6.99
N THR A 168 5.48 -2.39 -5.99
CA THR A 168 6.16 -2.32 -4.71
C THR A 168 7.54 -2.95 -4.82
N GLN A 169 7.63 -4.13 -5.45
CA GLN A 169 8.92 -4.74 -5.80
C GLN A 169 9.75 -3.84 -6.70
N PHE A 170 9.12 -3.15 -7.68
CA PHE A 170 9.80 -2.20 -8.56
C PHE A 170 10.44 -1.05 -7.77
N LEU A 171 9.71 -0.43 -6.83
CA LEU A 171 10.25 0.63 -5.98
C LEU A 171 11.43 0.13 -5.13
N SER A 172 11.32 -1.06 -4.55
CA SER A 172 12.38 -1.64 -3.74
C SER A 172 13.65 -1.94 -4.54
N VAL A 173 13.53 -2.50 -5.75
CA VAL A 173 14.68 -2.77 -6.63
C VAL A 173 15.32 -1.49 -7.14
N THR A 174 14.53 -0.44 -7.40
CA THR A 174 15.06 0.84 -7.91
C THR A 174 15.63 1.74 -6.80
N ALA A 175 15.35 1.45 -5.53
CA ALA A 175 15.72 2.29 -4.40
C ALA A 175 17.24 2.51 -4.27
N GLU A 176 18.05 1.47 -4.45
CA GLU A 176 19.53 1.56 -4.36
C GLU A 176 20.14 2.47 -5.43
N LYS A 177 19.44 2.66 -6.55
CA LYS A 177 19.86 3.51 -7.67
C LYS A 177 18.91 4.68 -7.89
N ALA A 178 18.16 5.07 -6.86
CA ALA A 178 17.12 6.09 -6.97
C ALA A 178 17.66 7.40 -7.55
N THR A 179 18.85 7.83 -7.13
CA THR A 179 19.51 9.07 -7.60
C THR A 179 19.88 9.05 -9.09
N SER A 180 19.99 7.87 -9.70
CA SER A 180 20.26 7.71 -11.14
C SER A 180 18.98 7.58 -11.96
N ILE A 181 17.89 7.13 -11.35
CA ILE A 181 16.61 6.85 -12.02
C ILE A 181 15.67 8.06 -11.91
N TYR A 182 15.56 8.64 -10.71
CA TYR A 182 14.57 9.64 -10.36
C TYR A 182 15.20 11.03 -10.14
N PRO A 183 14.81 12.06 -10.94
CA PRO A 183 15.30 13.43 -10.79
C PRO A 183 15.17 14.00 -9.37
N LEU A 184 14.04 13.78 -8.70
CA LEU A 184 13.81 14.27 -7.34
C LEU A 184 14.75 13.60 -6.33
N ALA A 185 15.05 12.31 -6.50
CA ALA A 185 16.02 11.64 -5.63
C ALA A 185 17.43 12.22 -5.82
N LYS A 186 17.80 12.52 -7.07
CA LYS A 186 19.05 13.22 -7.39
C LYS A 186 19.11 14.61 -6.78
N GLU A 187 18.02 15.37 -6.84
CA GLU A 187 17.91 16.71 -6.28
C GLU A 187 18.14 16.69 -4.75
N VAL A 188 17.45 15.80 -4.04
CA VAL A 188 17.63 15.61 -2.59
C VAL A 188 19.07 15.22 -2.26
N ALA A 189 19.62 14.20 -2.92
CA ALA A 189 21.00 13.76 -2.69
C ALA A 189 22.02 14.88 -2.97
N SER A 190 21.80 15.69 -4.01
CA SER A 190 22.67 16.82 -4.36
C SER A 190 22.59 17.94 -3.31
N LYS A 191 21.38 18.26 -2.83
CA LYS A 191 21.14 19.31 -1.82
C LYS A 191 21.81 19.00 -0.48
N TYR A 192 21.83 17.73 -0.08
CA TYR A 192 22.36 17.30 1.22
C TYR A 192 23.72 16.59 1.15
N HIS A 193 24.34 16.53 -0.04
CA HIS A 193 25.60 15.82 -0.30
C HIS A 193 25.57 14.35 0.18
N SER A 194 24.45 13.66 -0.02
CA SER A 194 24.25 12.27 0.39
C SER A 194 24.27 11.29 -0.78
N ASP A 195 24.37 9.99 -0.48
CA ASP A 195 24.37 8.90 -1.46
C ASP A 195 22.94 8.45 -1.85
N GLY A 196 21.91 9.00 -1.21
CA GLY A 196 20.52 8.61 -1.40
C GLY A 196 20.07 7.40 -0.57
N ARG A 197 20.85 6.93 0.43
CA ARG A 197 20.49 5.80 1.31
C ARG A 197 19.07 5.90 1.88
N LYS A 198 18.58 7.10 2.21
CA LYS A 198 17.23 7.28 2.75
C LYS A 198 16.13 6.73 1.82
N PHE A 199 16.37 6.66 0.50
CA PHE A 199 15.44 6.02 -0.43
C PHE A 199 15.35 4.49 -0.26
N THR A 200 16.44 3.82 0.17
CA THR A 200 16.42 2.38 0.49
C THR A 200 15.67 2.09 1.79
N ILE A 201 15.56 3.09 2.67
CA ILE A 201 14.77 3.01 3.89
C ILE A 201 13.28 3.17 3.61
N VAL A 202 12.87 4.20 2.84
CA VAL A 202 11.44 4.42 2.54
C VAL A 202 10.86 3.33 1.64
N PHE A 203 11.65 2.78 0.72
CA PHE A 203 11.24 1.69 -0.18
C PHE A 203 11.79 0.31 0.25
N LEU A 204 11.91 0.10 1.56
CA LEU A 204 12.47 -1.14 2.13
C LEU A 204 11.77 -2.38 1.56
N PRO A 205 12.52 -3.36 1.01
CA PRO A 205 11.95 -4.55 0.38
C PRO A 205 11.06 -5.35 1.33
N ASP A 206 9.96 -5.87 0.79
CA ASP A 206 9.02 -6.79 1.44
C ASP A 206 8.46 -6.29 2.79
N SER A 207 8.61 -4.99 3.10
CA SER A 207 8.30 -4.40 4.39
C SER A 207 7.26 -3.29 4.22
N HIS A 208 5.99 -3.70 4.15
CA HIS A 208 4.87 -2.79 3.87
C HIS A 208 3.94 -2.68 5.06
N LEU A 209 3.83 -1.49 5.65
CA LEU A 209 2.99 -1.27 6.82
C LEU A 209 1.53 -1.66 6.57
N ARG A 210 0.98 -1.37 5.39
CA ARG A 210 -0.41 -1.79 5.07
C ARG A 210 -0.59 -3.31 5.07
N HIS A 211 0.35 -4.06 4.51
CA HIS A 211 0.28 -5.52 4.51
C HIS A 211 0.38 -6.07 5.94
N MET A 212 1.23 -5.47 6.79
CA MET A 212 1.33 -5.78 8.22
C MET A 212 0.02 -5.47 8.96
N MET A 213 -0.56 -4.29 8.75
CA MET A 213 -1.83 -3.86 9.38
C MET A 213 -3.02 -4.76 9.03
N TYR A 214 -3.04 -5.33 7.84
CA TYR A 214 -4.13 -6.21 7.41
C TYR A 214 -3.80 -7.70 7.57
N ASN A 215 -2.63 -8.02 8.15
CA ASN A 215 -2.13 -9.38 8.29
C ASN A 215 -2.26 -10.17 6.99
N GLU A 216 -1.81 -9.57 5.89
CA GLU A 216 -2.02 -10.11 4.54
C GLU A 216 -1.06 -11.26 4.19
N GLY A 217 0.11 -11.29 4.85
CA GLY A 217 1.13 -12.31 4.65
C GLY A 217 1.65 -12.90 5.96
N SER A 218 2.80 -13.55 5.86
CA SER A 218 3.46 -14.24 6.96
C SER A 218 4.47 -13.34 7.68
N LEU A 219 5.22 -13.93 8.62
CA LEU A 219 6.36 -13.28 9.27
C LEU A 219 7.41 -12.75 8.28
N ASN A 220 7.38 -13.19 7.01
CA ASN A 220 8.20 -12.64 5.92
C ASN A 220 8.16 -11.12 5.85
N MET A 221 7.01 -10.50 6.09
CA MET A 221 6.83 -9.04 6.03
C MET A 221 7.76 -8.28 6.98
N TYR A 222 8.27 -8.93 8.02
CA TYR A 222 9.15 -8.34 9.03
C TYR A 222 10.63 -8.71 8.81
N THR A 223 10.95 -9.61 7.88
CA THR A 223 12.27 -10.24 7.78
C THR A 223 13.38 -9.21 7.51
N ARG A 224 13.17 -8.27 6.59
CA ARG A 224 14.17 -7.22 6.30
C ARG A 224 14.40 -6.29 7.49
N LEU A 225 13.35 -5.94 8.23
CA LEU A 225 13.48 -5.17 9.46
C LEU A 225 14.27 -5.96 10.53
N LYS A 226 13.94 -7.25 10.72
CA LYS A 226 14.65 -8.15 11.65
C LYS A 226 16.14 -8.27 11.31
N GLU A 227 16.47 -8.53 10.06
CA GLU A 227 17.85 -8.62 9.55
C GLU A 227 18.60 -7.30 9.73
N GLY A 228 17.96 -6.18 9.37
CA GLY A 228 18.54 -4.85 9.51
C GLY A 228 18.80 -4.46 10.96
N PHE A 229 17.90 -4.79 11.90
CA PHE A 229 18.12 -4.56 13.33
C PHE A 229 19.20 -5.48 13.90
N ARG A 230 19.18 -6.77 13.56
CA ARG A 230 20.18 -7.76 14.03
C ARG A 230 21.59 -7.40 13.57
N SER A 231 21.74 -6.93 12.34
CA SER A 231 23.04 -6.52 11.77
C SER A 231 23.45 -5.09 12.14
N GLY A 232 22.58 -4.31 12.77
CA GLY A 232 22.81 -2.89 13.08
C GLY A 232 22.76 -1.95 11.86
N GLN A 233 22.37 -2.45 10.69
CA GLN A 233 22.19 -1.65 9.46
C GLN A 233 20.99 -0.71 9.53
N LEU A 234 19.97 -1.06 10.33
CA LEU A 234 18.81 -0.23 10.61
C LEU A 234 18.82 0.20 12.07
N LYS A 235 18.59 1.50 12.30
CA LYS A 235 18.49 2.11 13.63
C LYS A 235 17.10 2.69 13.87
N LEU A 236 16.85 3.20 15.08
CA LEU A 236 15.58 3.84 15.44
C LEU A 236 15.20 4.98 14.46
N GLN A 237 16.18 5.76 14.01
CA GLN A 237 15.94 6.84 13.05
C GLN A 237 15.47 6.30 11.69
N ASP A 238 16.03 5.17 11.24
CA ASP A 238 15.60 4.51 10.00
C ASP A 238 14.17 3.94 10.14
N LEU A 239 13.86 3.33 11.28
CA LEU A 239 12.50 2.85 11.57
C LEU A 239 11.50 4.02 11.59
N ASN A 240 11.86 5.15 12.20
CA ASN A 240 11.01 6.34 12.24
C ASN A 240 10.80 6.92 10.84
N LEU A 241 11.84 6.97 9.99
CA LEU A 241 11.72 7.41 8.60
C LEU A 241 10.82 6.46 7.78
N TRP A 242 11.04 5.14 7.89
CA TRP A 242 10.20 4.13 7.22
C TRP A 242 8.74 4.26 7.68
N TYR A 243 8.49 4.41 8.98
CA TYR A 243 7.14 4.56 9.52
C TYR A 243 6.49 5.87 9.04
N ALA A 244 7.24 6.98 9.03
CA ALA A 244 6.77 8.27 8.52
C ALA A 244 6.40 8.22 7.03
N TYR A 245 7.16 7.50 6.20
CA TYR A 245 6.79 7.24 4.81
C TYR A 245 5.42 6.56 4.70
N TRP A 246 5.16 5.55 5.54
CA TRP A 246 3.86 4.89 5.53
C TRP A 246 2.73 5.75 6.08
N VAL A 247 2.99 6.62 7.06
CA VAL A 247 2.02 7.62 7.53
C VAL A 247 1.59 8.51 6.37
N ASP A 248 2.53 9.09 5.64
CA ASP A 248 2.26 9.90 4.45
C ASP A 248 1.50 9.11 3.38
N ASN A 249 2.00 7.92 3.03
CA ASN A 249 1.41 7.08 2.00
C ASN A 249 -0.07 6.73 2.30
N ILE A 250 -0.38 6.43 3.57
CA ILE A 250 -1.72 6.10 4.06
C ILE A 250 -2.61 7.34 4.12
N ALA A 251 -2.08 8.51 4.54
CA ALA A 251 -2.83 9.75 4.61
C ALA A 251 -3.40 10.15 3.22
N GLY A 252 -2.56 10.15 2.19
CA GLY A 252 -2.99 10.47 0.82
C GLY A 252 -3.53 9.29 0.00
N PHE A 253 -3.75 8.12 0.62
CA PHE A 253 -4.11 6.89 -0.09
C PHE A 253 -5.40 7.00 -0.92
N ARG A 254 -6.36 7.79 -0.42
CA ARG A 254 -7.64 8.08 -1.09
C ARG A 254 -7.71 9.50 -1.68
N GLY A 255 -6.56 10.06 -2.03
CA GLY A 255 -6.44 11.41 -2.63
C GLY A 255 -7.25 11.61 -3.92
N HIS A 256 -7.51 10.53 -4.65
CA HIS A 256 -8.36 10.57 -5.84
C HIS A 256 -9.85 10.70 -5.53
N VAL A 257 -10.28 10.41 -4.30
CA VAL A 257 -11.66 10.60 -3.83
C VAL A 257 -11.79 11.91 -3.08
N SER A 258 -10.85 12.20 -2.18
CA SER A 258 -10.75 13.49 -1.50
C SER A 258 -9.33 14.01 -1.60
N ALA A 259 -9.14 15.07 -2.38
CA ALA A 259 -7.83 15.64 -2.65
C ALA A 259 -7.22 16.33 -1.41
N LYS A 260 -8.05 16.99 -0.59
CA LYS A 260 -7.64 17.69 0.63
C LYS A 260 -7.88 16.84 1.88
N GLY A 261 -6.90 16.86 2.76
CA GLY A 261 -6.91 16.07 4.00
C GLY A 261 -6.81 14.57 3.74
N SER A 262 -6.96 13.80 4.81
CA SER A 262 -6.87 12.35 4.78
C SER A 262 -8.24 11.73 5.00
N LEU A 263 -8.77 11.07 3.97
CA LEU A 263 -9.99 10.28 4.08
C LEU A 263 -9.74 8.91 4.73
N TYR A 264 -8.51 8.40 4.65
CA TYR A 264 -8.19 7.01 5.00
C TYR A 264 -7.52 6.84 6.37
N LEU A 265 -6.68 7.81 6.78
CA LEU A 265 -6.06 7.83 8.11
C LEU A 265 -7.05 8.33 9.17
N THR A 266 -7.99 7.46 9.50
CA THR A 266 -8.98 7.61 10.57
C THR A 266 -8.41 7.14 11.91
N GLU A 267 -9.18 7.29 12.99
CA GLU A 267 -8.80 6.80 14.32
C GLU A 267 -8.52 5.29 14.33
N ASN A 268 -9.36 4.53 13.64
CA ASN A 268 -9.18 3.08 13.52
C ASN A 268 -7.93 2.72 12.70
N THR A 269 -7.67 3.44 11.61
CA THR A 269 -6.45 3.23 10.80
C THR A 269 -5.21 3.56 11.61
N PHE A 270 -5.21 4.69 12.32
CA PHE A 270 -4.12 5.08 13.23
C PHE A 270 -3.88 4.01 14.29
N ARG A 271 -4.93 3.53 14.96
CA ARG A 271 -4.82 2.50 15.99
C ARG A 271 -4.14 1.23 15.46
N ALA A 272 -4.49 0.79 14.25
CA ALA A 272 -3.84 -0.35 13.60
C ALA A 272 -2.36 -0.08 13.26
N MET A 273 -2.04 1.10 12.71
CA MET A 273 -0.65 1.49 12.42
C MET A 273 0.20 1.56 13.68
N ASN A 274 -0.31 2.23 14.71
CA ASN A 274 0.41 2.49 15.93
C ASN A 274 0.67 1.19 16.71
N GLN A 275 -0.27 0.24 16.69
CA GLN A 275 0.00 -1.08 17.26
C GLN A 275 1.14 -1.79 16.53
N ILE A 276 1.18 -1.75 15.19
CA ILE A 276 2.32 -2.30 14.45
C ILE A 276 3.62 -1.57 14.83
N LYS A 277 3.59 -0.24 14.96
CA LYS A 277 4.75 0.53 15.42
C LYS A 277 5.24 0.08 16.80
N THR A 278 4.34 -0.17 17.74
CA THR A 278 4.68 -0.73 19.06
C THR A 278 5.38 -2.09 18.94
N GLU A 279 4.88 -2.99 18.09
CA GLU A 279 5.54 -4.28 17.87
C GLU A 279 6.92 -4.12 17.18
N LEU A 280 7.07 -3.16 16.27
CA LEU A 280 8.34 -2.86 15.61
C LEU A 280 9.36 -2.23 16.57
N ASP A 281 8.92 -1.39 17.50
CA ASP A 281 9.78 -0.83 18.55
C ASP A 281 10.27 -1.91 19.52
N ARG A 282 9.46 -2.94 19.75
CA ARG A 282 9.90 -4.14 20.47
C ARG A 282 10.87 -4.97 19.63
N LEU A 283 10.59 -5.16 18.34
CA LEU A 283 11.45 -5.89 17.40
C LEU A 283 12.84 -5.25 17.25
N LEU A 284 12.93 -3.92 17.33
CA LEU A 284 14.20 -3.21 17.34
C LEU A 284 15.07 -3.57 18.56
N LYS A 285 14.44 -3.82 19.72
CA LYS A 285 15.13 -4.18 20.98
C LYS A 285 15.41 -5.69 21.07
N ASP A 286 14.54 -6.50 20.49
CA ASP A 286 14.62 -7.95 20.44
C ASP A 286 14.32 -8.43 19.01
N PRO A 287 15.34 -8.49 18.12
CA PRO A 287 15.15 -8.89 16.73
C PRO A 287 14.66 -10.33 16.53
N ASP A 288 14.71 -11.19 17.55
CA ASP A 288 14.27 -12.58 17.44
C ASP A 288 12.77 -12.75 17.74
N PHE A 289 12.17 -11.81 18.47
CA PHE A 289 10.74 -11.75 18.75
C PHE A 289 9.85 -11.86 17.49
N ASN A 290 8.65 -12.45 17.67
CA ASN A 290 7.63 -12.54 16.65
C ASN A 290 6.51 -11.50 16.91
N PRO A 291 6.38 -10.46 16.08
CA PRO A 291 5.40 -9.38 16.27
C PRO A 291 3.96 -9.76 15.91
N VAL A 292 3.75 -10.86 15.17
CA VAL A 292 2.43 -11.20 14.63
C VAL A 292 1.45 -11.69 15.71
N PRO A 293 1.81 -12.64 16.60
CA PRO A 293 0.89 -13.17 17.61
C PRO A 293 0.30 -12.10 18.54
N SER A 294 1.13 -11.18 19.07
CA SER A 294 0.69 -10.09 19.95
C SER A 294 -0.23 -9.14 19.20
N TYR A 295 0.13 -8.76 17.97
CA TYR A 295 -0.71 -7.93 17.12
C TYR A 295 -2.10 -8.53 16.89
N LEU A 296 -2.18 -9.83 16.56
CA LEU A 296 -3.46 -10.49 16.29
C LEU A 296 -4.33 -10.62 17.54
N ILE A 297 -3.74 -10.86 18.71
CA ILE A 297 -4.46 -10.85 19.99
C ILE A 297 -5.02 -9.46 20.27
N GLU A 298 -4.23 -8.42 20.03
CA GLU A 298 -4.66 -7.04 20.24
C GLU A 298 -5.78 -6.65 19.27
N ARG A 299 -5.69 -7.05 18.00
CA ARG A 299 -6.78 -6.93 17.02
C ARG A 299 -8.05 -7.60 17.55
N ALA A 300 -7.95 -8.83 18.03
CA ALA A 300 -9.11 -9.55 18.58
C ALA A 300 -9.70 -8.88 19.83
N ARG A 301 -8.85 -8.26 20.68
CA ARG A 301 -9.27 -7.51 21.86
C ARG A 301 -10.15 -6.32 21.52
N TRP A 302 -9.86 -5.60 20.43
CA TRP A 302 -10.66 -4.44 20.00
C TRP A 302 -12.11 -4.83 19.65
N LEU A 303 -12.29 -6.08 19.21
CA LEU A 303 -13.57 -6.67 18.88
C LEU A 303 -14.20 -7.44 20.07
N LYS A 304 -13.61 -7.38 21.27
CA LYS A 304 -14.01 -8.17 22.46
C LYS A 304 -14.06 -9.69 22.22
N LEU A 305 -13.31 -10.19 21.23
CA LEU A 305 -13.27 -11.63 20.95
C LEU A 305 -12.53 -12.40 22.05
N SER A 306 -11.54 -11.77 22.69
CA SER A 306 -10.79 -12.35 23.79
C SER A 306 -11.62 -12.56 25.07
N ASP A 307 -12.79 -11.94 25.18
CA ASP A 307 -13.68 -12.06 26.35
C ASP A 307 -14.48 -13.38 26.31
N TYR A 308 -14.54 -14.05 25.15
CA TYR A 308 -15.25 -15.31 24.97
C TYR A 308 -14.39 -16.49 25.46
N LYS A 309 -14.72 -17.00 26.65
CA LYS A 309 -14.04 -18.17 27.27
C LYS A 309 -14.04 -19.44 26.42
N SER A 310 -14.94 -19.55 25.44
CA SER A 310 -15.04 -20.70 24.54
C SER A 310 -14.03 -20.70 23.41
N LEU A 311 -13.29 -19.60 23.20
CA LEU A 311 -12.29 -19.50 22.14
C LEU A 311 -10.90 -19.87 22.65
N SER A 312 -10.24 -20.77 21.94
CA SER A 312 -8.81 -21.03 22.13
C SER A 312 -7.94 -19.89 21.59
N THR A 313 -6.68 -19.79 22.03
CA THR A 313 -5.74 -18.79 21.51
C THR A 313 -5.57 -18.82 19.98
N PRO A 314 -5.44 -19.99 19.32
CA PRO A 314 -5.40 -20.05 17.86
C PRO A 314 -6.67 -19.52 17.19
N GLU A 315 -7.85 -19.76 17.77
CA GLU A 315 -9.12 -19.22 17.26
C GLU A 315 -9.18 -17.69 17.43
N ILE A 316 -8.73 -17.16 18.58
CA ILE A 316 -8.66 -15.71 18.82
C ILE A 316 -7.74 -15.05 17.78
N GLN A 317 -6.57 -15.61 17.55
CA GLN A 317 -5.62 -15.12 16.54
C GLN A 317 -6.20 -15.21 15.12
N ALA A 318 -6.85 -16.33 14.78
CA ALA A 318 -7.48 -16.51 13.48
C ALA A 318 -8.61 -15.51 13.22
N LEU A 319 -9.45 -15.24 14.22
CA LEU A 319 -10.49 -14.22 14.11
C LEU A 319 -9.90 -12.80 14.10
N GLY A 320 -8.83 -12.54 14.85
CA GLY A 320 -8.07 -11.28 14.80
C GLY A 320 -7.48 -11.00 13.42
N ALA A 321 -6.93 -12.03 12.76
CA ALA A 321 -6.41 -11.94 11.39
C ALA A 321 -7.53 -11.66 10.37
N LEU A 322 -8.66 -12.35 10.50
CA LEU A 322 -9.81 -12.13 9.62
C LEU A 322 -10.39 -10.71 9.83
N ALA A 323 -10.46 -10.25 11.07
CA ALA A 323 -10.84 -8.89 11.40
C ALA A 323 -9.87 -7.85 10.84
N ALA A 324 -8.55 -8.12 10.81
CA ALA A 324 -7.55 -7.27 10.17
C ALA A 324 -7.79 -7.16 8.66
N MET A 325 -7.92 -8.28 7.94
CA MET A 325 -8.20 -8.28 6.50
C MET A 325 -9.51 -7.55 6.15
N MET A 326 -10.54 -7.71 6.98
CA MET A 326 -11.86 -7.12 6.80
C MET A 326 -11.98 -5.69 7.35
N ARG A 327 -10.92 -5.13 7.96
CA ARG A 327 -10.89 -3.79 8.55
C ARG A 327 -11.98 -3.56 9.62
N LEU A 328 -12.20 -4.55 10.48
CA LEU A 328 -13.20 -4.50 11.57
C LEU A 328 -12.57 -3.99 12.87
N PHE A 329 -13.30 -3.18 13.65
CA PHE A 329 -12.73 -2.51 14.84
C PHE A 329 -13.66 -2.45 16.06
N THR A 330 -14.94 -2.77 15.92
CA THR A 330 -15.92 -2.59 17.02
C THR A 330 -16.35 -3.93 17.63
N PRO A 331 -16.81 -3.93 18.90
CA PRO A 331 -17.35 -5.12 19.55
C PRO A 331 -18.54 -5.75 18.80
N GLU A 332 -19.42 -4.92 18.22
CA GLU A 332 -20.60 -5.39 17.47
C GLU A 332 -20.16 -6.17 16.22
N LYS A 333 -19.13 -5.66 15.52
CA LYS A 333 -18.51 -6.37 14.40
C LYS A 333 -17.78 -7.63 14.87
N GLY A 334 -17.26 -7.66 16.10
CA GLY A 334 -16.69 -8.86 16.73
C GLY A 334 -17.71 -9.98 16.89
N SER A 335 -18.86 -9.66 17.49
CA SER A 335 -19.96 -10.61 17.64
C SER A 335 -20.46 -11.12 16.29
N GLN A 336 -20.67 -10.21 15.32
CA GLN A 336 -21.06 -10.58 13.95
C GLN A 336 -20.03 -11.49 13.27
N LEU A 337 -18.73 -11.19 13.43
CA LEU A 337 -17.64 -11.99 12.88
C LEU A 337 -17.62 -13.40 13.47
N LEU A 338 -17.72 -13.52 14.78
CA LEU A 338 -17.76 -14.82 15.43
C LEU A 338 -18.95 -15.65 14.96
N GLN A 339 -20.15 -15.05 14.89
CA GLN A 339 -21.35 -15.73 14.39
C GLN A 339 -21.18 -16.19 12.94
N ALA A 340 -20.68 -15.32 12.05
CA ALA A 340 -20.41 -15.64 10.66
C ALA A 340 -19.38 -16.78 10.52
N PHE A 341 -18.29 -16.72 11.29
CA PHE A 341 -17.26 -17.75 11.27
C PHE A 341 -17.78 -19.10 11.75
N ARG A 342 -18.64 -19.12 12.78
CA ARG A 342 -19.25 -20.36 13.30
C ARG A 342 -20.25 -21.00 12.35
N LYS A 343 -20.80 -20.26 11.38
CA LYS A 343 -21.66 -20.81 10.32
C LYS A 343 -20.88 -21.57 9.25
N LEU A 344 -19.58 -21.34 9.13
CA LEU A 344 -18.73 -22.11 8.22
C LEU A 344 -18.72 -23.58 8.62
N PRO A 345 -18.61 -24.52 7.65
CA PRO A 345 -18.33 -25.92 7.96
C PRO A 345 -17.06 -26.04 8.84
N GLY A 346 -17.06 -26.97 9.80
CA GLY A 346 -15.94 -27.12 10.75
C GLY A 346 -14.58 -27.30 10.07
N GLU A 347 -14.54 -27.97 8.91
CA GLU A 347 -13.32 -28.10 8.11
C GLU A 347 -12.82 -26.77 7.53
N GLN A 348 -13.71 -25.84 7.16
CA GLN A 348 -13.31 -24.50 6.71
C GLN A 348 -12.78 -23.65 7.87
N GLN A 349 -13.41 -23.77 9.05
CA GLN A 349 -12.90 -23.11 10.26
C GLN A 349 -11.48 -23.57 10.59
N LYS A 350 -11.24 -24.90 10.61
CA LYS A 350 -9.91 -25.49 10.82
C LYS A 350 -8.90 -25.07 9.76
N ARG A 351 -9.29 -25.08 8.48
CA ARG A 351 -8.41 -24.62 7.37
C ARG A 351 -7.95 -23.19 7.60
N TRP A 352 -8.86 -22.28 7.97
CA TRP A 352 -8.49 -20.89 8.27
C TRP A 352 -7.57 -20.78 9.48
N ILE A 353 -7.89 -21.47 10.58
CA ILE A 353 -7.06 -21.45 11.80
C ILE A 353 -5.64 -21.95 11.48
N ASN A 354 -5.53 -23.10 10.80
CA ASN A 354 -4.24 -23.67 10.41
C ASN A 354 -3.46 -22.76 9.45
N HIS A 355 -4.15 -22.12 8.51
CA HIS A 355 -3.53 -21.13 7.63
C HIS A 355 -2.94 -19.98 8.45
N VAL A 356 -3.69 -19.37 9.36
CA VAL A 356 -3.18 -18.27 10.20
C VAL A 356 -2.01 -18.72 11.07
N GLN A 357 -2.08 -19.91 11.68
CA GLN A 357 -0.95 -20.45 12.45
C GLN A 357 0.31 -20.64 11.59
N SER A 358 0.16 -21.08 10.34
CA SER A 358 1.30 -21.18 9.40
C SER A 358 1.92 -19.82 9.07
N GLN A 359 1.12 -18.75 9.02
CA GLN A 359 1.58 -17.39 8.74
C GLN A 359 2.35 -16.77 9.92
N LEU A 360 2.27 -17.35 11.13
CA LEU A 360 3.08 -16.91 12.28
C LEU A 360 4.57 -17.25 12.10
N GLN A 361 4.93 -18.07 11.11
CA GLN A 361 6.31 -18.42 10.78
C GLN A 361 6.75 -17.77 9.48
N THR A 362 8.05 -17.75 9.20
CA THR A 362 8.54 -17.37 7.87
C THR A 362 8.14 -18.45 6.87
N THR A 363 7.79 -18.01 5.66
CA THR A 363 7.39 -18.89 4.56
C THR A 363 8.32 -18.71 3.39
N VAL A 364 8.44 -19.69 2.49
CA VAL A 364 9.25 -19.50 1.27
C VAL A 364 8.54 -18.67 0.20
N TYR A 365 7.22 -18.48 0.32
CA TYR A 365 6.42 -17.79 -0.69
C TYR A 365 6.29 -16.29 -0.41
N ALA A 366 6.23 -15.52 -1.50
CA ALA A 366 5.87 -14.10 -1.46
C ALA A 366 4.47 -13.87 -0.87
N THR A 367 4.33 -12.78 -0.12
CA THR A 367 3.07 -12.33 0.48
C THR A 367 2.00 -12.14 -0.60
N PRO A 368 0.78 -12.68 -0.44
CA PRO A 368 -0.34 -12.36 -1.31
C PRO A 368 -0.63 -10.85 -1.38
N THR A 369 -1.24 -10.39 -2.45
CA THR A 369 -1.57 -8.96 -2.62
C THR A 369 -3.05 -8.72 -2.94
N TYR A 370 -3.59 -7.63 -2.43
CA TYR A 370 -4.99 -7.18 -2.60
C TYR A 370 -6.05 -8.07 -1.95
N ALA A 371 -5.69 -9.00 -1.06
CA ALA A 371 -6.70 -9.77 -0.32
C ALA A 371 -7.57 -8.87 0.58
N PRO A 372 -7.02 -7.92 1.37
CA PRO A 372 -7.82 -6.97 2.15
C PRO A 372 -8.74 -6.12 1.26
N ALA A 373 -8.32 -5.77 0.04
CA ALA A 373 -9.15 -5.04 -0.91
C ALA A 373 -10.35 -5.87 -1.36
N LEU A 374 -10.15 -7.18 -1.65
CA LEU A 374 -11.24 -8.11 -1.97
C LEU A 374 -12.25 -8.19 -0.82
N PHE A 375 -11.80 -8.42 0.42
CA PHE A 375 -12.68 -8.50 1.58
C PHE A 375 -13.42 -7.18 1.85
N ALA A 376 -12.70 -6.05 1.85
CA ALA A 376 -13.29 -4.73 2.11
C ALA A 376 -14.31 -4.34 1.04
N ASN A 377 -14.00 -4.53 -0.25
CA ASN A 377 -14.93 -4.20 -1.32
C ASN A 377 -16.16 -5.12 -1.34
N THR A 378 -16.01 -6.38 -0.93
CA THR A 378 -17.15 -7.28 -0.73
C THR A 378 -18.08 -6.74 0.36
N LEU A 379 -17.54 -6.36 1.52
CA LEU A 379 -18.32 -5.80 2.63
C LEU A 379 -19.08 -4.51 2.28
N LEU A 380 -18.65 -3.75 1.27
CA LEU A 380 -19.37 -2.55 0.83
C LEU A 380 -20.67 -2.89 0.09
N ILE A 381 -20.79 -4.10 -0.46
CA ILE A 381 -21.91 -4.50 -1.31
C ILE A 381 -22.65 -5.75 -0.79
N SER A 382 -22.21 -6.32 0.33
CA SER A 382 -22.83 -7.45 1.01
C SER A 382 -22.79 -7.26 2.53
N ASN A 383 -23.26 -8.26 3.28
CA ASN A 383 -23.11 -8.29 4.74
C ASN A 383 -21.92 -9.16 5.16
N LEU A 384 -21.55 -9.05 6.44
CA LEU A 384 -20.40 -9.76 7.01
C LEU A 384 -20.53 -11.28 6.90
N THR A 385 -21.72 -11.84 7.15
CA THR A 385 -21.94 -13.29 7.06
C THR A 385 -21.67 -13.79 5.64
N GLU A 386 -22.25 -13.13 4.64
CA GLU A 386 -22.07 -13.52 3.24
C GLU A 386 -20.60 -13.39 2.80
N THR A 387 -19.90 -12.33 3.23
CA THR A 387 -18.47 -12.17 2.94
C THR A 387 -17.66 -13.33 3.52
N VAL A 388 -17.89 -13.71 4.78
CA VAL A 388 -17.16 -14.82 5.41
C VAL A 388 -17.52 -16.15 4.74
N GLU A 389 -18.80 -16.43 4.48
CA GLU A 389 -19.25 -17.71 3.93
C GLU A 389 -18.81 -17.93 2.48
N LYS A 390 -18.72 -16.87 1.66
CA LYS A 390 -18.36 -16.99 0.24
C LYS A 390 -16.90 -16.66 -0.05
N VAL A 391 -16.39 -15.57 0.50
CA VAL A 391 -15.06 -15.05 0.11
C VAL A 391 -13.95 -15.79 0.83
N LEU A 392 -14.10 -16.14 2.12
CA LEU A 392 -13.04 -16.84 2.84
C LEU A 392 -12.73 -18.23 2.25
N PRO A 393 -13.72 -19.11 1.98
CA PRO A 393 -13.43 -20.38 1.32
C PRO A 393 -12.83 -20.21 -0.08
N PHE A 394 -13.29 -19.21 -0.84
CA PHE A 394 -12.73 -18.89 -2.15
C PHE A 394 -11.26 -18.45 -2.06
N TYR A 395 -10.93 -17.57 -1.11
CA TYR A 395 -9.58 -17.14 -0.82
C TYR A 395 -8.67 -18.32 -0.42
N LEU A 396 -9.13 -19.21 0.46
CA LEU A 396 -8.38 -20.41 0.84
C LEU A 396 -8.13 -21.34 -0.36
N ASN A 397 -9.10 -21.49 -1.26
CA ASN A 397 -8.92 -22.27 -2.48
C ASN A 397 -7.92 -21.62 -3.45
N ALA A 398 -7.87 -20.29 -3.49
CA ALA A 398 -6.85 -19.55 -4.25
C ALA A 398 -5.44 -19.88 -3.75
N LEU A 399 -5.25 -19.84 -2.42
CA LEU A 399 -3.98 -20.15 -1.77
C LEU A 399 -3.55 -21.59 -2.05
N ASP A 400 -4.47 -22.55 -1.93
CA ASP A 400 -4.19 -23.96 -2.22
C ASP A 400 -3.83 -24.20 -3.69
N THR A 401 -4.52 -23.51 -4.60
CA THR A 401 -4.24 -23.58 -6.05
C THR A 401 -2.85 -23.02 -6.35
N ALA A 402 -2.51 -21.85 -5.80
CA ALA A 402 -1.19 -21.26 -5.95
C ALA A 402 -0.09 -22.16 -5.34
N ALA A 403 -0.33 -22.73 -4.15
CA ALA A 403 0.61 -23.65 -3.53
C ALA A 403 0.86 -24.92 -4.37
N LYS A 404 -0.17 -25.47 -5.02
CA LYS A 404 -0.03 -26.60 -5.96
C LYS A 404 0.78 -26.21 -7.19
N ALA A 405 0.49 -25.05 -7.80
CA ALA A 405 1.23 -24.55 -8.95
C ALA A 405 2.72 -24.33 -8.62
N ARG A 406 3.03 -23.81 -7.43
CA ARG A 406 4.42 -23.66 -6.96
C ARG A 406 5.13 -25.01 -6.80
N LYS A 407 4.46 -25.99 -6.18
CA LYS A 407 5.00 -27.35 -6.05
C LYS A 407 5.25 -28.03 -7.40
N ALA A 408 4.46 -27.69 -8.41
CA ALA A 408 4.62 -28.17 -9.78
C ALA A 408 5.69 -27.40 -10.58
N GLY A 409 6.28 -26.33 -10.02
CA GLY A 409 7.23 -25.46 -10.72
C GLY A 409 6.59 -24.52 -11.73
N GLU A 410 5.26 -24.41 -11.74
CA GLU A 410 4.50 -23.57 -12.68
C GLU A 410 4.45 -22.11 -12.23
N LEU A 411 4.43 -21.87 -10.92
CA LEU A 411 4.43 -20.53 -10.32
C LEU A 411 5.71 -20.36 -9.48
N SER A 412 6.40 -19.23 -9.64
CA SER A 412 7.60 -18.93 -8.83
C SER A 412 7.25 -18.64 -7.37
N GLU A 413 8.14 -19.00 -6.45
CA GLU A 413 8.02 -18.68 -5.02
C GLU A 413 8.01 -17.18 -4.77
N ASN A 414 8.72 -16.42 -5.61
CA ASN A 414 8.83 -14.96 -5.53
C ASN A 414 7.67 -14.21 -6.22
N THR A 415 6.81 -14.93 -6.94
CA THR A 415 5.62 -14.32 -7.57
C THR A 415 4.47 -14.30 -6.57
N PRO A 416 3.97 -13.11 -6.18
CA PRO A 416 2.85 -13.00 -5.25
C PRO A 416 1.55 -13.50 -5.89
N LEU A 417 0.70 -14.12 -5.08
CA LEU A 417 -0.69 -14.39 -5.49
C LEU A 417 -1.47 -13.08 -5.43
N SER A 418 -1.92 -12.57 -6.57
CA SER A 418 -2.58 -11.26 -6.65
C SER A 418 -4.08 -11.36 -6.84
N PHE A 419 -4.84 -10.72 -5.95
CA PHE A 419 -6.30 -10.60 -6.01
C PHE A 419 -6.75 -9.29 -6.68
N ARG A 420 -5.84 -8.55 -7.34
CA ARG A 420 -6.12 -7.19 -7.85
C ARG A 420 -7.34 -7.12 -8.78
N VAL A 421 -7.52 -8.12 -9.66
CA VAL A 421 -8.67 -8.18 -10.56
C VAL A 421 -9.93 -8.57 -9.81
N LEU A 422 -9.84 -9.55 -8.92
CA LEU A 422 -10.98 -10.01 -8.12
C LEU A 422 -11.52 -8.95 -7.17
N ALA A 423 -10.67 -8.04 -6.71
CA ALA A 423 -11.07 -6.94 -5.84
C ALA A 423 -11.92 -5.87 -6.54
N ASN A 424 -12.06 -5.87 -7.88
CA ASN A 424 -12.89 -4.86 -8.55
C ASN A 424 -14.41 -5.14 -8.38
N ASP A 425 -15.25 -4.10 -8.38
CA ASP A 425 -16.69 -4.21 -8.10
C ASP A 425 -17.40 -5.26 -8.98
N LYS A 426 -17.10 -5.29 -10.29
CA LYS A 426 -17.68 -6.24 -11.23
C LYS A 426 -17.37 -7.70 -10.84
N GLN A 427 -16.12 -7.98 -10.49
CA GLN A 427 -15.67 -9.33 -10.12
C GLN A 427 -16.18 -9.73 -8.73
N VAL A 428 -16.21 -8.81 -7.77
CA VAL A 428 -16.82 -9.04 -6.45
C VAL A 428 -18.30 -9.42 -6.59
N ARG A 429 -19.07 -8.67 -7.39
CA ARG A 429 -20.48 -9.00 -7.66
C ARG A 429 -20.64 -10.36 -8.33
N ALA A 430 -19.77 -10.70 -9.28
CA ALA A 430 -19.79 -12.01 -9.93
C ALA A 430 -19.48 -13.14 -8.94
N LEU A 431 -18.48 -12.95 -8.07
CA LEU A 431 -18.13 -13.90 -7.00
C LEU A 431 -19.32 -14.15 -6.07
N LEU A 432 -19.99 -13.09 -5.61
CA LEU A 432 -21.14 -13.19 -4.70
C LEU A 432 -22.36 -13.88 -5.34
N LYS A 433 -22.57 -13.72 -6.65
CA LYS A 433 -23.67 -14.37 -7.37
C LYS A 433 -23.41 -15.85 -7.68
N SER A 434 -22.15 -16.28 -7.66
CA SER A 434 -21.80 -17.66 -7.98
C SER A 434 -22.09 -18.59 -6.81
N ALA A 435 -22.78 -19.70 -7.08
CA ALA A 435 -23.01 -20.74 -6.08
C ALA A 435 -21.73 -21.53 -5.75
N LYS A 436 -20.83 -21.68 -6.73
CA LYS A 436 -19.55 -22.40 -6.62
C LYS A 436 -18.49 -21.69 -7.47
N PRO A 437 -17.96 -20.55 -7.01
CA PRO A 437 -16.95 -19.82 -7.77
C PRO A 437 -15.71 -20.67 -7.96
N MET A 438 -15.30 -20.87 -9.21
CA MET A 438 -14.05 -21.51 -9.56
C MET A 438 -12.96 -20.46 -9.73
N ILE A 439 -11.76 -20.79 -9.26
CA ILE A 439 -10.60 -19.91 -9.36
C ILE A 439 -9.61 -20.43 -10.41
N GLN A 440 -9.01 -19.50 -11.13
CA GLN A 440 -7.83 -19.72 -11.94
C GLN A 440 -6.71 -18.82 -11.42
N VAL A 441 -5.48 -19.34 -11.38
CA VAL A 441 -4.27 -18.58 -11.08
C VAL A 441 -3.40 -18.60 -12.32
N ASP A 442 -3.08 -17.43 -12.85
CA ASP A 442 -2.13 -17.30 -13.95
C ASP A 442 -0.71 -17.63 -13.45
N SER A 443 -0.08 -18.62 -14.07
CA SER A 443 1.21 -19.17 -13.64
C SER A 443 2.38 -18.20 -13.82
N LYS A 444 2.27 -17.22 -14.73
CA LYS A 444 3.33 -16.24 -15.00
C LYS A 444 3.26 -15.04 -14.07
N THR A 445 2.05 -14.61 -13.75
CA THR A 445 1.79 -13.34 -13.06
C THR A 445 1.28 -13.53 -11.64
N GLY A 446 0.88 -14.75 -11.27
CA GLY A 446 0.23 -15.04 -9.99
C GLY A 446 -1.17 -14.43 -9.87
N LEU A 447 -1.75 -13.93 -10.97
CA LEU A 447 -3.03 -13.25 -10.96
C LEU A 447 -4.18 -14.25 -10.76
N ALA A 448 -4.96 -14.06 -9.70
CA ALA A 448 -6.17 -14.82 -9.45
C ALA A 448 -7.38 -14.20 -10.16
N THR A 449 -8.18 -15.03 -10.84
CA THR A 449 -9.41 -14.64 -11.54
C THR A 449 -10.53 -15.66 -11.32
N LEU A 450 -11.78 -15.23 -11.52
CA LEU A 450 -12.91 -16.16 -11.66
C LEU A 450 -12.80 -16.90 -13.00
N LYS A 451 -13.11 -18.19 -13.00
CA LYS A 451 -13.20 -19.02 -14.20
C LYS A 451 -14.62 -19.08 -14.75
#